data_AF-A0A2E7C1Y2-F1
#
_entry.id   AF-A0A2E7C1Y2-F1
#
_cell.length_a   1.000
_cell.length_b   1.000
_cell.length_c   1.000
_cell.angle_alpha   90.00
_cell.angle_beta   90.00
_cell.angle_gamma   90.00
#
_symmetry.space_group_name_H-M   'P 1'
#
loop_
_entity.id
_entity.type
_entity.pdbx_description
1 polymer ?
#
loop_
_entity_poly.entity_id
_entity_poly.type
_entity_poly.pdbx_seq_one_letter_code
_entity_poly.pdbx_strand_id
1 'polypeptide(L)'
;MATQKTSFWLTPKGLAALGLIGAVTYFLLVEHRQHVWQFLPFLIFLACPFMHLFMHGGHGGHGSHDQHEGESEQDAYQRGLEEGRRENENRHHH
;
A
#
# COMPACT_ATOMS: atom_id res chain seq x y z
N MET A 1 1.24 -30.09 4.77
CA MET A 1 -0.21 -30.37 4.86
C MET A 1 -0.94 -29.17 4.26
N ALA A 2 -1.52 -29.32 3.07
CA ALA A 2 -2.17 -28.22 2.37
C ALA A 2 -3.47 -27.86 3.11
N THR A 3 -3.56 -26.63 3.60
CA THR A 3 -4.77 -26.09 4.26
C THR A 3 -5.88 -25.94 3.21
N GLN A 4 -6.63 -27.01 3.00
CA GLN A 4 -7.84 -26.97 2.19
C GLN A 4 -8.96 -26.36 3.05
N LYS A 5 -9.10 -25.03 3.03
CA LYS A 5 -10.40 -24.42 3.33
C LYS A 5 -11.29 -24.70 2.15
N THR A 6 -12.19 -25.67 2.27
CA THR A 6 -13.34 -25.79 1.39
C THR A 6 -14.19 -24.54 1.58
N SER A 7 -13.84 -23.50 0.84
CA SER A 7 -14.50 -22.19 0.93
C SER A 7 -15.98 -22.38 0.72
N PHE A 8 -16.78 -21.79 1.63
CA PHE A 8 -18.24 -21.68 1.56
C PHE A 8 -18.75 -21.17 0.18
N TRP A 9 -17.85 -20.57 -0.59
CA TRP A 9 -17.96 -20.16 -1.99
C TRP A 9 -18.14 -21.29 -3.01
N LEU A 10 -17.71 -22.54 -2.74
CA LEU A 10 -17.95 -23.71 -3.60
C LEU A 10 -19.29 -24.41 -3.31
N THR A 11 -20.15 -23.82 -2.47
CA THR A 11 -21.53 -24.30 -2.30
C THR A 11 -22.30 -24.11 -3.62
N PRO A 12 -23.19 -25.03 -4.05
CA PRO A 12 -23.95 -24.91 -5.31
C PRO A 12 -24.71 -23.59 -5.45
N LYS A 13 -25.19 -23.00 -4.34
CA LYS A 13 -25.81 -21.67 -4.34
C LYS A 13 -24.81 -20.53 -4.58
N GLY A 14 -23.60 -20.65 -4.04
CA GLY A 14 -22.50 -19.70 -4.27
C GLY A 14 -22.01 -19.76 -5.72
N LEU A 15 -21.87 -20.97 -6.28
CA LEU A 15 -21.57 -21.19 -7.70
C LEU A 15 -22.68 -20.65 -8.61
N ALA A 16 -23.95 -20.87 -8.28
CA ALA A 16 -25.07 -20.31 -9.03
C ALA A 16 -25.07 -18.78 -8.99
N ALA A 17 -24.84 -18.17 -7.82
CA ALA A 17 -24.74 -16.72 -7.69
C ALA A 17 -23.55 -16.15 -8.46
N LEU A 18 -22.36 -16.76 -8.35
CA LEU A 18 -21.18 -16.39 -9.12
C LEU A 18 -21.41 -16.52 -10.63
N GLY A 19 -22.05 -17.60 -11.05
CA GLY A 19 -22.43 -17.82 -12.45
C GLY A 19 -23.40 -16.75 -12.95
N LEU A 20 -24.41 -16.37 -12.16
CA LEU A 20 -25.36 -15.31 -12.49
C LEU A 20 -24.64 -13.96 -12.61
N ILE A 21 -23.83 -13.59 -11.62
CA ILE A 21 -23.04 -12.35 -11.64
C ILE A 21 -22.12 -12.33 -12.87
N GLY A 22 -21.45 -13.44 -13.16
CA GLY A 22 -20.61 -13.58 -14.35
C GLY A 22 -21.41 -13.42 -15.64
N ALA A 23 -22.58 -14.05 -15.74
CA ALA A 23 -23.46 -13.96 -16.91
C ALA A 23 -24.00 -12.54 -17.14
N VAL A 24 -24.46 -11.85 -16.08
CA VAL A 24 -24.93 -10.46 -16.15
C VAL A 24 -23.79 -9.54 -16.56
N THR A 25 -22.62 -9.69 -15.93
CA THR A 25 -21.43 -8.90 -16.27
C THR A 25 -21.02 -9.13 -17.72
N TYR A 26 -21.00 -10.38 -18.18
CA TYR A 26 -20.68 -10.74 -19.56
C TYR A 26 -21.68 -10.15 -20.56
N PHE A 27 -22.98 -10.25 -20.28
CA PHE A 27 -24.02 -9.71 -21.15
C PHE A 27 -23.94 -8.18 -21.26
N LEU A 28 -23.72 -7.49 -20.13
CA LEU A 28 -23.47 -6.04 -20.13
C LEU A 28 -22.24 -5.68 -20.98
N LEU A 29 -21.15 -6.42 -20.85
CA LEU A 29 -19.93 -6.17 -21.61
C LEU A 29 -20.11 -6.41 -23.11
N VAL A 30 -20.92 -7.41 -23.51
CA VAL A 30 -21.21 -7.74 -24.92
C VAL A 30 -22.14 -6.71 -25.54
N GLU A 31 -23.26 -6.38 -24.88
CA GLU A 31 -24.24 -5.41 -25.38
C GLU A 31 -23.64 -4.00 -25.43
N HIS A 32 -22.77 -3.64 -24.48
CA HIS A 32 -22.19 -2.30 -24.38
C HIS A 32 -20.70 -2.27 -24.76
N ARG A 33 -20.23 -3.22 -25.58
CA ARG A 33 -18.83 -3.28 -26.07
C ARG A 33 -18.27 -1.92 -26.48
N GLN A 34 -19.05 -1.12 -27.21
CA GLN A 34 -18.62 0.19 -27.70
C GLN A 34 -18.33 1.18 -26.56
N HIS A 35 -19.04 1.07 -25.43
CA HIS A 35 -18.76 1.85 -24.21
C HIS A 35 -17.63 1.23 -23.39
N VAL A 36 -17.48 -0.11 -23.39
CA VAL A 36 -16.37 -0.80 -22.71
C VAL A 36 -15.01 -0.37 -23.24
N TRP A 37 -14.88 -0.12 -24.55
CA TRP A 37 -13.64 0.44 -25.13
C TRP A 37 -13.30 1.83 -24.58
N GLN A 38 -14.30 2.65 -24.25
CA GLN A 38 -14.12 3.94 -23.58
C GLN A 38 -13.83 3.78 -22.08
N PHE A 39 -14.38 2.76 -21.42
CA PHE A 39 -14.17 2.47 -20.00
C PHE A 39 -12.88 1.68 -19.72
N LEU A 40 -12.25 1.09 -20.75
CA LEU A 40 -10.98 0.38 -20.65
C LEU A 40 -9.86 1.20 -19.97
N PRO A 41 -9.62 2.48 -20.33
CA PRO A 41 -8.67 3.32 -19.60
C PRO A 41 -9.08 3.52 -18.13
N PHE A 42 -10.37 3.77 -17.85
CA PHE A 42 -10.87 3.93 -16.48
C PHE A 42 -10.68 2.67 -15.63
N LEU A 43 -10.84 1.47 -16.21
CA LEU A 43 -10.57 0.21 -15.52
C LEU A 43 -9.09 0.05 -15.17
N ILE A 44 -8.15 0.48 -16.03
CA ILE A 44 -6.72 0.46 -15.71
C ILE A 44 -6.41 1.42 -14.56
N PHE A 45 -7.00 2.63 -14.57
CA PHE A 45 -6.86 3.58 -13.46
C PHE A 45 -7.48 3.06 -12.17
N LEU A 46 -8.62 2.37 -12.23
CA LEU A 46 -9.30 1.79 -11.07
C LEU A 46 -8.62 0.50 -10.57
N ALA A 47 -7.82 -0.17 -11.40
CA ALA A 47 -7.02 -1.31 -11.00
C ALA A 47 -5.93 -0.90 -9.98
N CYS A 48 -5.33 0.29 -10.12
CA CYS A 48 -4.36 0.83 -9.14
C CYS A 48 -4.92 0.98 -7.71
N PRO A 49 -6.05 1.68 -7.47
CA PRO A 49 -6.65 1.78 -6.14
C PRO A 49 -7.17 0.42 -5.67
N PHE A 50 -7.66 -0.44 -6.57
CA PHE A 50 -8.05 -1.79 -6.23
C PHE A 50 -6.87 -2.60 -5.67
N MET A 51 -5.72 -2.59 -6.35
CA MET A 51 -4.51 -3.23 -5.82
C MET A 51 -4.06 -2.61 -4.49
N HIS A 52 -4.09 -1.28 -4.37
CA HIS A 52 -3.74 -0.59 -3.12
C HIS A 52 -4.67 -0.94 -1.95
N LEU A 53 -5.98 -1.08 -2.20
CA LEU A 53 -6.97 -1.51 -1.21
C LEU A 53 -6.69 -2.93 -0.71
N PHE A 54 -6.27 -3.82 -1.60
CA PHE A 54 -5.85 -5.17 -1.22
C PHE A 54 -4.51 -5.19 -0.47
N MET A 55 -3.63 -4.23 -0.73
CA MET A 55 -2.32 -4.12 -0.06
C MET A 55 -2.36 -3.31 1.25
N HIS A 56 -3.43 -2.57 1.54
CA HIS A 56 -3.59 -1.83 2.81
C HIS A 56 -4.15 -2.69 3.96
N GLY A 57 -4.52 -3.95 3.70
CA GLY A 57 -5.31 -4.77 4.62
C GLY A 57 -4.57 -5.57 5.70
N GLY A 58 -3.22 -5.63 5.72
CA GLY A 58 -2.55 -6.27 6.86
C GLY A 58 -1.16 -6.79 6.61
N HIS A 59 -0.17 -6.02 7.05
CA HIS A 59 1.09 -6.52 7.62
C HIS A 59 1.43 -5.64 8.84
N GLY A 60 0.49 -5.53 9.78
CA GLY A 60 0.73 -4.97 11.11
C GLY A 60 1.21 -6.09 12.03
N GLY A 61 2.51 -6.33 12.05
CA GLY A 61 3.08 -7.40 12.89
C GLY A 61 4.59 -7.44 12.81
N HIS A 62 5.25 -6.50 13.50
CA HIS A 62 6.54 -6.58 14.18
C HIS A 62 7.20 -5.20 14.19
N GLY A 63 6.72 -4.33 15.07
CA GLY A 63 7.51 -3.21 15.57
C GLY A 63 8.46 -3.74 16.63
N SER A 64 9.56 -4.37 16.21
CA SER A 64 10.75 -4.42 17.06
C SER A 64 11.50 -3.13 16.85
N HIS A 65 11.76 -2.50 17.98
CA HIS A 65 12.45 -1.25 18.18
C HIS A 65 13.90 -1.41 17.72
N ASP A 66 14.22 -1.01 16.49
CA ASP A 66 15.62 -0.82 16.09
C ASP A 66 15.81 0.63 15.68
N GLN A 67 16.47 1.32 16.59
CA GLN A 67 16.95 2.68 16.50
C GLN A 67 17.80 2.78 15.23
N HIS A 68 17.28 3.45 14.21
CA HIS A 68 18.13 4.09 13.23
C HIS A 68 17.74 5.55 13.22
N GLU A 69 18.49 6.27 14.04
CA GLU A 69 18.50 7.71 14.19
C GLU A 69 18.67 8.31 12.79
N GLY A 70 17.56 8.74 12.21
CA GLY A 70 17.59 9.75 11.17
C GLY A 70 17.98 11.05 11.85
N GLU A 71 19.28 11.22 12.12
CA GLU A 71 19.85 12.52 12.49
C GLU A 71 19.40 13.49 11.39
N SER A 72 18.44 14.34 11.74
CA SER A 72 17.99 15.36 10.83
C SER A 72 19.20 16.24 10.50
N GLU A 73 19.38 16.66 9.25
CA GLU A 73 20.49 17.53 8.87
C GLU A 73 20.57 18.79 9.76
N GLN A 74 19.43 19.18 10.35
CA GLN A 74 19.29 20.26 11.33
C GLN A 74 19.96 19.92 12.67
N ASP A 75 19.81 18.70 13.20
CA ASP A 75 20.49 18.24 14.42
C ASP A 75 22.01 18.18 14.24
N ALA A 76 22.47 17.64 13.11
CA ALA A 76 23.90 17.58 12.79
C ALA A 76 24.52 18.98 12.64
N TYR A 77 23.79 19.91 12.00
CA TYR A 77 24.21 21.31 11.87
C TYR A 77 24.24 22.05 13.21
N GLN A 78 23.23 21.84 14.06
CA GLN A 78 23.14 22.44 15.39
C GLN A 78 24.32 21.99 16.26
N ARG A 79 24.66 20.69 16.26
CA ARG A 79 25.80 20.15 17.01
C ARG A 79 27.13 20.76 16.56
N GLY A 80 27.34 20.91 15.25
CA GLY A 80 28.54 21.56 14.69
C GLY A 80 28.69 23.03 15.11
N LEU A 81 27.58 23.78 15.22
CA LEU A 81 27.61 25.16 15.72
C LEU A 81 27.94 25.24 17.22
N GLU A 82 27.44 24.30 18.02
CA GLU A 82 27.76 24.22 19.45
C GLU A 82 29.24 23.86 19.68
N GLU A 83 29.79 22.90 18.93
CA GLU A 83 31.22 22.55 19.00
C GLU A 83 32.11 23.74 18.63
N GLY A 84 31.82 24.43 17.51
CA GLY A 84 32.59 25.60 17.09
C GLY A 84 32.57 26.75 18.12
N ARG A 85 31.46 26.92 18.85
CA ARG A 85 31.37 27.90 19.94
C ARG A 85 32.28 27.55 21.11
N ARG A 86 32.32 26.26 21.49
CA ARG A 86 33.12 25.76 22.62
C ARG A 86 34.62 25.84 22.33
N GLU A 87 35.02 25.53 21.11
CA GLU A 87 36.41 25.67 20.67
C GLU A 87 36.88 27.13 20.75
N ASN A 88 36.04 28.07 20.31
CA ASN A 88 36.36 29.49 20.37
C ASN A 88 36.47 30.03 21.80
N GLU A 89 35.59 29.59 22.71
CA GLU A 89 35.67 29.93 24.13
C GLU A 89 36.98 29.42 24.75
N ASN A 90 37.33 28.16 24.49
CA ASN A 90 38.58 27.58 24.99
C ASN A 90 39.83 28.29 24.45
N ARG A 91 39.77 28.80 23.21
CA ARG A 91 40.87 29.57 22.60
C ARG A 91 41.07 30.96 23.22
N HIS A 92 40.03 31.55 23.80
CA HIS A 92 40.08 32.86 24.46
C HIS A 92 40.53 32.80 25.92
N HIS A 93 40.63 31.61 26.52
CA HIS A 93 41.07 31.40 27.91
C HIS A 93 42.58 31.12 28.05
N HIS A 94 43.36 31.32 26.98
CA HIS A 94 44.81 31.14 26.94
C HIS A 94 45.50 32.38 26.34
#